data_AF-A0A7C5IX41-F1
#
_entry.id   AF-A0A7C5IX41-F1
#
_cell.length_a   1.000
_cell.length_b   1.000
_cell.length_c   1.000
_cell.angle_alpha   90.00
_cell.angle_beta   90.00
_cell.angle_gamma   90.00
#
_symmetry.space_group_name_H-M   'P 1'
#
loop_
_entity.id
_entity.type
_entity.pdbx_description
1 polymer ?
#
loop_
_entity_poly.entity_id
_entity_poly.type
_entity_poly.pdbx_seq_one_letter_code
_entity_poly.pdbx_strand_id
1 'polypeptide(L)'
;MIIDRNIAIMYQKSQIKPGAIIGVAGVEGWETFTLPMLNLFMLSSGFTVVDQAIFYAQGPGEILLNDSAMERARKLGFNLYQAASKPNEKWGYLGEPGQCPNCHQNLFIIKNGKVECALCQTKAEVEKANGTIKLSFNPENLKENRWSDKALQENLFSAVLSSGPRFLEEKAQIEKRAQKYLVLK
;
A
#
# COMPACT_ATOMS: atom_id res chain seq x y z
N MET A 1 0.18 -2.81 15.98
CA MET A 1 0.95 -3.93 16.57
C MET A 1 1.54 -4.92 15.56
N ILE A 2 0.81 -5.41 14.53
CA ILE A 2 1.43 -6.28 13.50
C ILE A 2 2.31 -5.46 12.55
N ILE A 3 1.82 -4.32 12.06
CA ILE A 3 2.59 -3.42 11.18
C ILE A 3 3.83 -2.84 11.90
N ASP A 4 3.72 -2.54 13.20
CA ASP A 4 4.87 -2.03 13.98
C ASP A 4 5.99 -3.08 14.12
N ARG A 5 5.65 -4.38 14.11
CA ARG A 5 6.63 -5.47 14.11
C ARG A 5 7.21 -5.77 12.72
N ASN A 6 6.61 -5.27 11.64
CA ASN A 6 7.16 -5.40 10.29
C ASN A 6 8.47 -4.63 10.09
N ILE A 7 8.81 -3.66 10.96
CA ILE A 7 10.10 -2.94 10.90
C ILE A 7 11.29 -3.93 10.94
N ALA A 8 11.18 -5.02 11.72
CA ALA A 8 12.21 -6.06 11.75
C ALA A 8 12.35 -6.81 10.40
N ILE A 9 11.23 -7.00 9.69
CA ILE A 9 11.20 -7.63 8.35
C ILE A 9 11.78 -6.66 7.31
N MET A 10 11.48 -5.37 7.41
CA MET A 10 12.09 -4.34 6.54
C MET A 10 13.61 -4.28 6.72
N TYR A 11 14.11 -4.52 7.94
CA TYR A 11 15.54 -4.55 8.27
C TYR A 11 16.24 -5.79 7.69
N GLN A 12 15.59 -6.95 7.71
CA GLN A 12 16.09 -8.22 7.17
C GLN A 12 15.60 -8.45 5.74
N LYS A 13 15.89 -7.51 4.83
CA LYS A 13 15.44 -7.50 3.42
C LYS A 13 16.02 -8.66 2.56
N SER A 14 16.06 -9.88 3.08
CA SER A 14 16.73 -11.04 2.50
C SER A 14 15.85 -11.82 1.54
N GLN A 15 14.52 -11.67 1.57
CA GLN A 15 13.63 -12.29 0.56
C GLN A 15 12.40 -11.45 0.26
N ILE A 16 12.43 -10.74 -0.88
CA ILE A 16 11.23 -10.19 -1.52
C ILE A 16 10.43 -11.39 -2.04
N LYS A 17 9.12 -11.42 -1.77
CA LYS A 17 8.20 -12.48 -2.23
C LYS A 17 7.05 -11.88 -3.03
N PRO A 18 6.51 -12.59 -4.04
CA PRO A 18 5.31 -12.11 -4.70
C PRO A 18 4.12 -12.33 -3.76
N GLY A 19 3.14 -11.45 -3.84
CA GLY A 19 1.93 -11.50 -3.05
C GLY A 19 0.71 -11.11 -3.88
N ALA A 20 -0.45 -11.61 -3.48
CA ALA A 20 -1.72 -11.20 -4.07
C ALA A 20 -2.71 -10.83 -2.98
N ILE A 21 -3.63 -9.92 -3.30
CA ILE A 21 -4.58 -9.36 -2.32
C ILE A 21 -6.00 -9.78 -2.69
N ILE A 22 -6.70 -10.37 -1.73
CA ILE A 22 -8.13 -10.60 -1.80
C ILE A 22 -8.78 -9.73 -0.72
N GLY A 23 -9.63 -8.81 -1.14
CA GLY A 23 -10.55 -8.12 -0.23
C GLY A 23 -11.98 -8.57 -0.47
N VAL A 24 -12.81 -8.42 0.56
CA VAL A 24 -14.23 -8.79 0.51
C VAL A 24 -15.04 -7.61 1.01
N ALA A 25 -16.18 -7.35 0.39
CA ALA A 25 -17.14 -6.34 0.80
C ALA A 25 -18.57 -6.82 0.59
N GLY A 26 -19.53 -6.30 1.36
CA GLY A 26 -20.93 -6.66 1.20
C GLY A 26 -21.66 -5.86 0.12
N VAL A 27 -21.27 -4.60 -0.05
CA VAL A 27 -21.93 -3.64 -0.94
C VAL A 27 -20.85 -2.88 -1.72
N GLU A 28 -21.03 -2.80 -3.02
CA GLU A 28 -20.16 -2.03 -3.92
C GLU A 28 -20.18 -0.53 -3.56
N GLY A 29 -19.00 0.09 -3.53
CA GLY A 29 -18.78 1.49 -3.14
C GLY A 29 -18.47 1.71 -1.66
N TRP A 30 -18.60 0.68 -0.80
CA TRP A 30 -18.27 0.77 0.63
C TRP A 30 -16.87 0.24 0.98
N GLU A 31 -16.18 -0.35 0.01
CA GLU A 31 -14.86 -0.99 0.10
C GLU A 31 -13.67 -0.05 -0.12
N THR A 32 -13.90 1.27 -0.20
CA THR A 32 -12.91 2.28 -0.67
C THR A 32 -11.54 2.17 0.00
N PHE A 33 -11.46 1.76 1.26
CA PHE A 33 -10.21 1.61 2.00
C PHE A 33 -9.67 0.17 2.05
N THR A 34 -10.45 -0.83 1.61
CA THR A 34 -10.10 -2.25 1.72
C THR A 34 -8.80 -2.57 0.98
N LEU A 35 -8.74 -2.34 -0.34
CA LEU A 35 -7.51 -2.58 -1.10
C LEU A 35 -6.36 -1.67 -0.65
N PRO A 36 -6.53 -0.34 -0.44
CA PRO A 36 -5.42 0.49 0.01
C PRO A 36 -4.79 0.04 1.32
N MET A 37 -5.60 -0.37 2.31
CA MET A 37 -5.10 -0.82 3.61
C MET A 37 -4.41 -2.19 3.53
N LEU A 38 -4.96 -3.13 2.76
CA LEU A 38 -4.33 -4.44 2.55
C LEU A 38 -3.02 -4.30 1.75
N ASN A 39 -3.00 -3.42 0.76
CA ASN A 39 -1.81 -3.17 -0.05
C ASN A 39 -0.71 -2.48 0.77
N LEU A 40 -1.07 -1.54 1.67
CA LEU A 40 -0.13 -0.99 2.66
C LEU A 40 0.51 -2.09 3.52
N PHE A 41 -0.29 -3.05 3.99
CA PHE A 41 0.23 -4.18 4.75
C PHE A 41 1.23 -5.00 3.93
N MET A 42 0.90 -5.35 2.68
CA MET A 42 1.79 -6.13 1.80
C MET A 42 3.12 -5.41 1.53
N LEU A 43 3.05 -4.13 1.16
CA LEU A 43 4.24 -3.32 0.84
C LEU A 43 5.12 -3.11 2.08
N SER A 44 4.53 -2.81 3.24
CA SER A 44 5.28 -2.70 4.51
C SER A 44 5.91 -4.02 4.96
N SER A 45 5.37 -5.15 4.51
CA SER A 45 5.90 -6.49 4.79
C SER A 45 6.91 -6.97 3.74
N GLY A 46 7.26 -6.15 2.75
CA GLY A 46 8.26 -6.48 1.72
C GLY A 46 7.78 -7.39 0.60
N PHE A 47 6.46 -7.51 0.40
CA PHE A 47 5.90 -8.25 -0.73
C PHE A 47 5.78 -7.37 -1.98
N THR A 48 6.00 -7.98 -3.13
CA THR A 48 5.62 -7.39 -4.43
C THR A 48 4.21 -7.84 -4.77
N VAL A 49 3.26 -6.91 -4.80
CA VAL A 49 1.87 -7.21 -5.16
C VAL A 49 1.77 -7.45 -6.67
N VAL A 50 1.44 -8.68 -7.08
CA VAL A 50 1.32 -9.07 -8.49
C VAL A 50 -0.12 -9.12 -8.99
N ASP A 51 -1.09 -9.19 -8.08
CA ASP A 51 -2.52 -9.18 -8.42
C ASP A 51 -3.34 -8.77 -7.19
N GLN A 52 -4.51 -8.16 -7.40
CA GLN A 52 -5.47 -7.83 -6.35
C GLN A 52 -6.91 -7.84 -6.89
N ALA A 53 -7.88 -8.16 -6.02
CA ALA A 53 -9.30 -8.11 -6.34
C ALA A 53 -10.15 -7.84 -5.09
N ILE A 54 -11.31 -7.20 -5.29
CA ILE A 54 -12.42 -7.20 -4.33
C ILE A 54 -13.49 -8.17 -4.83
N PHE A 55 -14.05 -8.95 -3.90
CA PHE A 55 -15.22 -9.78 -4.14
C PHE A 55 -16.39 -9.31 -3.30
N TYR A 56 -17.59 -9.35 -3.87
CA TYR A 56 -18.80 -8.86 -3.23
C TYR A 56 -19.73 -10.00 -2.82
N ALA A 57 -19.98 -10.14 -1.52
CA ALA A 57 -20.94 -11.07 -0.94
C ALA A 57 -21.29 -10.67 0.50
N GLN A 58 -22.52 -10.91 0.94
CA GLN A 58 -23.00 -10.57 2.28
C GLN A 58 -23.18 -11.82 3.15
N GLY A 59 -23.68 -12.90 2.55
CA GLY A 59 -23.94 -14.16 3.23
C GLY A 59 -22.73 -15.11 3.24
N PRO A 60 -22.59 -15.95 4.27
CA PRO A 60 -21.60 -17.03 4.28
C PRO A 60 -21.79 -17.95 3.06
N GLY A 61 -20.74 -18.10 2.25
CA GLY A 61 -20.77 -18.97 1.07
C GLY A 61 -21.55 -18.44 -0.14
N GLU A 62 -22.25 -17.30 -0.03
CA GLU A 62 -23.05 -16.70 -1.12
C GLU A 62 -22.22 -16.49 -2.39
N ILE A 63 -20.96 -16.09 -2.23
CA ILE A 63 -20.02 -15.85 -3.34
C ILE A 63 -19.83 -17.07 -4.25
N LEU A 64 -20.07 -18.29 -3.75
CA LEU A 64 -19.93 -19.52 -4.53
C LEU A 64 -20.95 -19.63 -5.66
N LEU A 65 -22.04 -18.86 -5.60
CA LEU A 65 -23.04 -18.77 -6.67
C LEU A 65 -22.63 -17.80 -7.80
N ASN A 66 -21.53 -17.07 -7.63
CA ASN A 66 -21.00 -16.14 -8.64
C ASN A 66 -19.81 -16.77 -9.36
N ASP A 67 -20.08 -17.46 -10.47
CA ASP A 67 -19.04 -18.12 -11.28
C ASP A 67 -17.94 -17.17 -11.76
N SER A 68 -18.29 -15.92 -12.06
CA SER A 68 -17.30 -14.92 -12.51
C SER A 68 -16.33 -14.54 -11.39
N ALA A 69 -16.83 -14.42 -10.15
CA ALA A 69 -15.99 -14.20 -8.97
C ALA A 69 -15.08 -15.41 -8.70
N MET A 70 -15.62 -16.64 -8.84
CA MET A 70 -14.84 -17.85 -8.65
C MET A 70 -13.73 -18.01 -9.70
N GLU A 71 -14.01 -17.69 -10.97
CA GLU A 71 -13.01 -17.69 -12.03
C GLU A 71 -11.96 -16.61 -11.81
N ARG A 72 -12.37 -15.40 -11.39
CA ARG A 72 -11.45 -14.32 -11.07
C ARG A 72 -10.52 -14.68 -9.89
N ALA A 73 -11.04 -15.33 -8.85
CA ALA A 73 -10.26 -15.83 -7.72
C ALA A 73 -9.26 -16.92 -8.16
N ARG A 74 -9.69 -17.86 -9.01
CA ARG A 74 -8.80 -18.87 -9.62
C ARG A 74 -7.67 -18.21 -10.42
N LYS A 75 -8.00 -17.22 -11.25
CA LYS A 75 -7.02 -16.46 -12.04
C LYS A 75 -6.02 -15.72 -11.15
N LEU A 76 -6.47 -15.11 -10.06
CA LEU A 76 -5.62 -14.44 -9.07
C LEU A 76 -4.61 -15.41 -8.45
N GLY A 77 -5.09 -16.58 -8.01
CA GLY A 77 -4.21 -17.64 -7.48
C GLY A 77 -3.20 -18.14 -8.52
N PHE A 78 -3.62 -18.31 -9.77
CA PHE A 78 -2.73 -18.68 -10.87
C PHE A 78 -1.66 -17.62 -11.14
N ASN A 79 -2.02 -16.33 -11.15
CA ASN A 79 -1.08 -15.22 -11.33
C ASN A 79 -0.02 -15.21 -10.21
N LEU A 80 -0.42 -15.44 -8.96
CA LEU A 80 0.50 -15.56 -7.83
C LEU A 80 1.45 -16.75 -8.00
N TYR A 81 0.93 -17.93 -8.35
CA TYR A 81 1.73 -19.12 -8.60
C TYR A 81 2.77 -18.91 -9.71
N GLN A 82 2.35 -18.28 -10.81
CA GLN A 82 3.22 -17.96 -11.94
C GLN A 82 4.34 -16.98 -11.54
N ALA A 83 4.05 -16.00 -10.68
CA ALA A 83 5.06 -15.10 -10.14
C ALA A 83 6.02 -15.84 -9.20
N ALA A 84 5.50 -16.62 -8.25
CA ALA A 84 6.31 -17.40 -7.30
C ALA A 84 7.25 -18.41 -7.98
N SER A 85 6.90 -18.85 -9.19
CA SER A 85 7.70 -19.78 -10.01
C SER A 85 8.80 -19.08 -10.84
N LYS A 86 8.93 -17.76 -10.75
CA LYS A 86 9.88 -16.94 -11.52
C LYS A 86 10.77 -16.11 -10.59
N PRO A 87 11.99 -15.75 -11.03
CA PRO A 87 12.83 -14.82 -10.30
C PRO A 87 12.18 -13.42 -10.26
N ASN A 88 12.50 -12.63 -9.24
CA ASN A 88 11.80 -11.39 -8.89
C ASN A 88 11.90 -10.29 -9.96
N GLU A 89 12.95 -10.29 -10.78
CA GLU A 89 13.12 -9.33 -11.88
C GLU A 89 12.09 -9.52 -13.00
N LYS A 90 11.42 -10.68 -13.04
CA LYS A 90 10.38 -11.00 -14.03
C LYS A 90 8.96 -10.78 -13.50
N TRP A 91 8.81 -10.30 -12.27
CA TRP A 91 7.50 -10.03 -11.72
C TRP A 91 6.93 -8.74 -12.31
N GLY A 92 5.66 -8.81 -12.68
CA GLY A 92 4.86 -7.67 -13.09
C GLY A 92 3.46 -7.80 -12.52
N TYR A 93 2.73 -6.70 -12.50
CA TYR A 93 1.33 -6.73 -12.10
C TYR A 93 0.49 -7.34 -13.22
N LEU A 94 -0.31 -8.34 -12.88
CA LEU A 94 -1.13 -9.17 -13.78
C LEU A 94 -2.64 -9.06 -13.49
N GLY A 95 -3.01 -8.25 -12.51
CA GLY A 95 -4.40 -7.97 -12.15
C GLY A 95 -5.02 -6.85 -13.00
N GLU A 96 -6.24 -6.47 -12.62
CA GLU A 96 -6.92 -5.32 -13.21
C GLU A 96 -6.19 -4.02 -12.82
N PRO A 97 -5.80 -3.17 -13.78
CA PRO A 97 -5.05 -1.96 -13.48
C PRO A 97 -5.94 -0.92 -12.79
N GLY A 98 -5.49 -0.43 -11.63
CA GLY A 98 -6.03 0.78 -11.04
C GLY A 98 -5.41 2.05 -11.62
N GLN A 99 -5.80 3.19 -11.08
CA GLN A 99 -5.37 4.51 -11.55
C GLN A 99 -3.88 4.79 -11.29
N CYS A 100 -3.36 4.38 -10.13
CA CYS A 100 -1.93 4.53 -9.85
C CYS A 100 -1.12 3.39 -10.51
N PRO A 101 -0.17 3.67 -11.42
CA PRO A 101 0.57 2.61 -12.11
C PRO A 101 1.56 1.85 -11.22
N ASN A 102 1.92 2.38 -10.04
CA ASN A 102 2.86 1.74 -9.12
C ASN A 102 2.21 0.75 -8.15
N CYS A 103 1.01 1.07 -7.65
CA CYS A 103 0.34 0.27 -6.62
C CYS A 103 -1.09 -0.15 -6.99
N HIS A 104 -1.55 0.26 -8.18
CA HIS A 104 -2.86 -0.04 -8.73
C HIS A 104 -4.02 0.36 -7.81
N GLN A 105 -3.82 1.36 -6.94
CA GLN A 105 -4.87 1.95 -6.10
C GLN A 105 -5.53 3.17 -6.74
N ASN A 106 -6.74 3.45 -6.28
CA ASN A 106 -7.58 4.56 -6.76
C ASN A 106 -7.73 5.70 -5.75
N LEU A 107 -7.00 5.65 -4.62
CA LEU A 107 -7.08 6.67 -3.57
C LEU A 107 -5.97 7.72 -3.74
N PHE A 108 -6.36 8.96 -4.00
CA PHE A 108 -5.47 10.11 -4.18
C PHE A 108 -5.82 11.24 -3.24
N ILE A 109 -4.82 12.02 -2.88
CA ILE A 109 -4.97 13.23 -2.05
C ILE A 109 -4.39 14.44 -2.78
N ILE A 110 -4.90 15.62 -2.45
CA ILE A 110 -4.35 16.89 -2.92
C ILE A 110 -3.52 17.48 -1.78
N LYS A 111 -2.23 17.67 -2.02
CA LYS A 111 -1.29 18.22 -1.04
C LYS A 111 -0.43 19.29 -1.71
N ASN A 112 -0.43 20.50 -1.15
CA ASN A 112 0.34 21.65 -1.66
C ASN A 112 0.12 21.90 -3.17
N GLY A 113 -1.13 21.79 -3.63
CA GLY A 113 -1.50 21.98 -5.04
C GLY A 113 -1.09 20.84 -5.97
N LYS A 114 -0.59 19.72 -5.46
CA LYS A 114 -0.20 18.53 -6.23
C LYS A 114 -1.10 17.35 -5.88
N VAL A 115 -1.43 16.53 -6.88
CA VAL A 115 -2.13 15.26 -6.65
C VAL A 115 -1.10 14.17 -6.39
N GLU A 116 -1.27 13.41 -5.32
CA GLU A 116 -0.41 12.27 -5.00
C GLU A 116 -1.24 11.04 -4.60
N CYS A 117 -0.76 9.86 -4.98
CA CYS A 117 -1.35 8.61 -4.51
C CYS A 117 -1.22 8.52 -2.98
N ALA A 118 -2.34 8.28 -2.29
CA ALA A 118 -2.36 8.22 -0.83
C ALA A 118 -1.49 7.08 -0.27
N LEU A 119 -1.29 6.02 -1.06
CA LEU A 119 -0.56 4.82 -0.65
C LEU A 119 0.95 4.91 -0.91
N CYS A 120 1.34 5.21 -2.15
CA CYS A 120 2.75 5.19 -2.58
C CYS A 120 3.34 6.58 -2.86
N GLN A 121 2.57 7.66 -2.70
CA GLN A 121 2.99 9.05 -2.94
C GLN A 121 3.48 9.34 -4.37
N THR A 122 3.18 8.47 -5.32
CA THR A 122 3.40 8.78 -6.73
C THR A 122 2.58 10.01 -7.11
N LYS A 123 3.29 11.03 -7.60
CA LYS A 123 2.70 12.30 -8.03
C LYS A 123 2.01 12.13 -9.37
N ALA A 124 0.83 12.70 -9.49
CA ALA A 124 0.03 12.74 -10.70
C ALA A 124 -0.29 14.18 -11.09
N GLU A 125 -0.45 14.40 -12.39
CA GLU A 125 -1.02 15.62 -12.93
C GLU A 125 -2.49 15.37 -13.31
N VAL A 126 -3.31 16.41 -13.18
CA VAL A 126 -4.74 16.33 -13.50
C VAL A 126 -4.95 16.90 -14.88
N GLU A 127 -5.32 16.04 -15.81
CA GLU A 127 -5.69 16.42 -17.16
C GLU A 127 -7.21 16.45 -17.28
N LYS A 128 -7.72 17.52 -17.91
CA LYS A 128 -9.12 17.59 -18.33
C LYS A 128 -9.18 17.30 -19.81
N ALA A 129 -9.82 16.20 -20.19
CA ALA A 129 -10.06 15.83 -21.57
C ALA A 129 -11.54 15.50 -21.77
N ASN A 130 -12.21 16.18 -22.70
CA ASN A 130 -13.60 15.92 -23.08
C ASN A 130 -14.59 15.86 -21.89
N GLY A 131 -14.44 16.74 -20.90
CA GLY A 131 -15.29 16.77 -19.70
C GLY A 131 -15.00 15.67 -18.68
N THR A 132 -14.02 14.79 -18.94
CA THR A 132 -13.53 13.78 -17.99
C THR A 132 -12.22 14.20 -17.35
N ILE A 133 -12.03 13.77 -16.10
CA ILE A 133 -10.79 13.97 -15.35
C ILE A 133 -9.93 12.72 -15.53
N LYS A 134 -8.69 12.91 -15.97
CA LYS A 134 -7.69 11.86 -16.09
C LYS A 134 -6.46 12.22 -15.27
N LEU A 135 -5.83 11.21 -14.69
CA LEU A 135 -4.53 11.35 -14.04
C LEU A 135 -3.44 10.96 -15.04
N SER A 136 -2.44 11.83 -15.21
CA SER A 136 -1.22 11.52 -15.94
C SER A 136 -0.02 11.43 -15.00
N PHE A 137 0.94 10.58 -15.38
CA PHE A 137 2.07 10.22 -14.53
C PHE A 137 3.36 10.43 -15.31
N ASN A 138 4.22 11.33 -14.82
CA ASN A 138 5.57 11.47 -15.35
C ASN A 138 6.40 10.22 -14.98
N PRO A 139 7.12 9.60 -15.93
CA PRO A 139 7.97 8.44 -15.66
C PRO A 139 8.97 8.62 -14.50
N GLU A 140 9.51 9.83 -14.29
CA GLU A 140 10.42 10.10 -13.17
C GLU A 140 9.69 10.02 -11.81
N ASN A 141 8.43 10.48 -11.74
CA ASN A 141 7.62 10.38 -10.53
C ASN A 141 7.30 8.92 -10.14
N LEU A 142 7.39 7.98 -11.08
CA LEU A 142 7.16 6.55 -10.81
C LEU A 142 8.32 5.95 -10.01
N LYS A 143 9.56 6.39 -10.29
CA LYS A 143 10.78 5.92 -9.63
C LYS A 143 10.88 6.42 -8.19
N GLU A 144 10.40 7.63 -7.92
CA GLU A 144 10.48 8.29 -6.60
C GLU A 144 9.34 7.93 -5.64
N ASN A 145 8.70 6.77 -5.81
CA ASN A 145 7.59 6.38 -4.94
C ASN A 145 8.08 5.95 -3.53
N ARG A 146 7.19 6.06 -2.54
CA ARG A 146 7.42 5.76 -1.11
C ARG A 146 8.04 4.37 -0.88
N TRP A 147 7.72 3.41 -1.72
CA TRP A 147 8.11 2.00 -1.57
C TRP A 147 9.32 1.62 -2.43
N SER A 148 9.93 2.59 -3.12
CA SER A 148 11.20 2.38 -3.79
C SER A 148 12.31 2.03 -2.78
N ASP A 149 13.28 1.24 -3.23
CA ASP A 149 14.40 0.81 -2.39
C ASP A 149 15.12 1.99 -1.75
N LYS A 150 15.37 3.05 -2.52
CA LYS A 150 16.00 4.28 -2.02
C LYS A 150 15.15 4.95 -0.94
N ALA A 151 13.86 5.19 -1.20
CA ALA A 151 12.98 5.87 -0.25
C ALA A 151 12.82 5.08 1.06
N LEU A 152 12.73 3.75 0.98
CA LEU A 152 12.65 2.88 2.15
C LEU A 152 13.92 2.95 3.00
N GLN A 153 15.10 2.89 2.36
CA GLN A 153 16.40 3.00 3.06
C GLN A 153 16.57 4.37 3.71
N GLU A 154 16.29 5.45 2.97
CA GLU A 154 16.34 6.81 3.51
C GLU A 154 15.40 6.97 4.70
N ASN A 155 14.13 6.53 4.59
CA ASN A 155 13.18 6.61 5.69
C ASN A 155 13.61 5.81 6.92
N LEU A 156 14.09 4.57 6.71
CA LEU A 156 14.54 3.71 7.81
C LEU A 156 15.71 4.34 8.56
N PHE A 157 16.78 4.72 7.85
CA PHE A 157 17.99 5.24 8.49
C PHE A 157 17.82 6.66 9.03
N SER A 158 17.25 7.57 8.23
CA SER A 158 17.19 8.99 8.59
C SER A 158 16.06 9.35 9.53
N ALA A 159 14.92 8.65 9.48
CA ALA A 159 13.74 8.98 10.27
C ALA A 159 13.44 7.97 11.38
N VAL A 160 13.45 6.67 11.07
CA VAL A 160 13.03 5.64 12.05
C VAL A 160 14.13 5.36 13.06
N LEU A 161 15.34 4.97 12.62
CA LEU A 161 16.42 4.57 13.52
C LEU A 161 16.98 5.74 14.32
N SER A 162 17.02 6.95 13.73
CA SER A 162 17.43 8.18 14.42
C SER A 162 16.44 8.65 15.49
N SER A 163 15.17 8.20 15.43
CA SER A 163 14.12 8.67 16.34
C SER A 163 14.33 8.23 17.78
N GLY A 164 14.89 7.04 18.01
CA GLY A 164 15.15 6.49 19.33
C GLY A 164 16.16 7.33 20.13
N PRO A 165 17.38 7.56 19.61
CA PRO A 165 18.35 8.45 20.24
C PRO A 165 17.80 9.86 20.50
N ARG A 166 17.15 10.47 19.49
CA ARG A 166 16.52 11.79 19.64
C ARG A 166 15.49 11.81 20.78
N PHE A 167 14.63 10.80 20.87
CA PHE A 167 13.66 10.69 21.96
C PHE A 167 14.34 10.57 23.32
N LEU A 168 15.41 9.78 23.43
CA LEU A 168 16.14 9.60 24.69
C LEU A 168 16.81 10.90 25.16
N GLU A 169 17.40 11.67 24.23
CA GLU A 169 17.99 12.99 24.51
C GLU A 169 16.95 13.99 25.02
N GLU A 170 15.77 14.01 24.41
CA GLU A 170 14.70 14.96 24.74
C GLU A 170 13.76 14.47 25.86
N LYS A 171 13.91 13.22 26.32
CA LYS A 171 12.95 12.54 27.22
C LYS A 171 12.59 13.35 28.45
N ALA A 172 13.59 13.91 29.15
CA ALA A 172 13.35 14.70 30.37
C ALA A 172 12.53 15.98 30.08
N GLN A 173 12.78 16.64 28.94
CA GLN A 173 12.01 17.81 28.54
C GLN A 173 10.57 17.44 28.16
N ILE A 174 10.39 16.30 27.47
CA ILE A 174 9.08 15.75 27.12
C ILE A 174 8.28 15.45 28.39
N GLU A 175 8.86 14.76 29.36
CA GLU A 175 8.23 14.44 30.65
C GLU A 175 7.81 15.70 31.42
N LYS A 176 8.69 16.72 31.48
CA LYS A 176 8.37 18.02 32.08
C LYS A 176 7.18 18.69 31.39
N ARG A 177 7.13 18.68 30.05
CA ARG A 177 6.01 19.26 29.28
C ARG A 177 4.72 18.44 29.41
N ALA A 178 4.83 17.13 29.62
CA ALA A 178 3.69 16.22 29.76
C ALA A 178 2.92 16.44 31.08
N GLN A 179 3.59 16.91 32.14
CA GLN A 179 2.99 17.14 33.46
C GLN A 179 1.70 17.97 33.42
N LYS A 180 1.63 19.02 32.58
CA LYS A 180 0.43 19.88 32.45
C LYS A 180 -0.81 19.16 31.93
N TYR A 181 -0.65 17.99 31.30
CA TYR A 181 -1.76 17.18 30.78
C TYR A 181 -2.17 16.06 31.75
N LEU A 182 -1.37 15.77 32.78
CA LEU A 182 -1.69 14.74 33.79
C LEU A 182 -2.66 15.23 34.87
N VAL A 183 -2.84 16.55 34.99
CA VAL A 183 -3.68 17.20 36.02
C VAL A 183 -5.15 17.33 35.59
N LEU A 184 -5.51 16.89 34.38
CA LEU A 184 -6.90 16.91 33.86
C LEU A 184 -7.68 15.63 34.22
N LYS A 185 -7.37 15.00 35.36
CA LYS A 185 -8.12 13.86 35.89
C LYS A 185 -9.19 14.30 36.88
#